data_AF-A0A917V7W6-F1
#
_entry.id   AF-A0A917V7W6-F1
#
_cell.length_a   1.000
_cell.length_b   1.000
_cell.length_c   1.000
_cell.angle_alpha   90.00
_cell.angle_beta   90.00
_cell.angle_gamma   90.00
#
_symmetry.space_group_name_H-M   'P 1'
#
loop_
_entity.id
_entity.type
_entity.pdbx_description
1 polymer ?
#
loop_
_entity_poly.entity_id
_entity_poly.type
_entity_poly.pdbx_seq_one_letter_code
_entity_poly.pdbx_strand_id
1 'polypeptide(L)'
;MRGAGAVAAAVAALDVPLIHLCTDDVFSGRATGPGARTIRSITIEEKPAAPRSNGAVTGLYFYDAEVFEIARAVTPCARGELEITDVNRTYLERGRLSVAKLGRGFAWLDTGTPESLLEACEFVRALEKRQGYRIACLEEVAFQMGWICADDLARLADDMVKSAYGRYLAHVAAGGR
;
A
#
# COMPACT_ATOMS: atom_id res chain seq x y z
N MET A 1 -27.46 -0.29 -18.66
CA MET A 1 -26.10 -0.84 -18.84
C MET A 1 -25.38 -0.73 -17.50
N ARG A 2 -24.79 -1.84 -17.03
CA ARG A 2 -24.34 -2.05 -15.65
C ARG A 2 -23.03 -1.28 -15.41
N GLY A 3 -23.05 -0.31 -14.50
CA GLY A 3 -21.84 0.32 -13.98
C GLY A 3 -21.16 -0.64 -13.00
N ALA A 4 -19.95 -1.06 -13.34
CA ALA A 4 -19.06 -1.74 -12.41
C ALA A 4 -18.77 -0.78 -11.26
N GLY A 5 -19.35 -1.04 -10.08
CA GLY A 5 -19.02 -0.33 -8.86
C GLY A 5 -17.62 -0.76 -8.46
N ALA A 6 -16.61 -0.04 -8.92
CA ALA A 6 -15.22 -0.17 -8.49
C ALA A 6 -15.18 -0.22 -6.95
N VAL A 7 -14.32 -1.08 -6.41
CA VAL A 7 -13.80 -0.93 -5.05
C VAL A 7 -13.15 0.44 -5.03
N ALA A 8 -13.93 1.46 -4.65
CA ALA A 8 -13.39 2.75 -4.33
C ALA A 8 -12.64 2.57 -3.01
N ALA A 9 -11.42 2.04 -3.12
CA ALA A 9 -10.30 2.90 -2.84
C ALA A 9 -10.63 4.26 -3.45
N ALA A 10 -11.28 5.13 -2.67
CA ALA A 10 -11.50 6.49 -3.14
C ALA A 10 -10.11 6.96 -3.61
N VAL A 11 -10.04 7.59 -4.79
CA VAL A 11 -8.93 8.50 -5.06
C VAL A 11 -8.90 9.41 -3.85
N ALA A 12 -8.04 9.08 -2.91
CA ALA A 12 -7.79 9.92 -1.78
C ALA A 12 -6.98 11.03 -2.41
N ALA A 13 -7.69 12.07 -2.85
CA ALA A 13 -7.15 13.40 -2.82
C ALA A 13 -6.31 13.51 -1.54
N LEU A 14 -5.18 14.22 -1.64
CA LEU A 14 -4.09 14.31 -0.65
C LEU A 14 -4.52 14.65 0.81
N ASP A 15 -5.82 14.80 1.10
CA ASP A 15 -6.44 15.19 2.36
C ASP A 15 -7.39 14.14 2.99
N VAL A 16 -7.47 12.91 2.48
CA VAL A 16 -8.26 11.84 3.13
C VAL A 16 -7.39 11.12 4.19
N PRO A 17 -7.84 10.97 5.45
CA PRO A 17 -7.12 10.18 6.44
C PRO A 17 -7.01 8.71 6.01
N LEU A 18 -5.82 8.30 5.61
CA LEU A 18 -5.52 6.94 5.17
C LEU A 18 -5.32 6.03 6.38
N ILE A 19 -5.93 4.86 6.32
CA ILE A 19 -5.86 3.84 7.36
C ILE A 19 -5.28 2.56 6.75
N HIS A 20 -4.26 2.01 7.41
CA HIS A 20 -3.83 0.63 7.21
C HIS A 20 -4.38 -0.24 8.32
N LEU A 21 -4.83 -1.44 7.93
CA LEU A 21 -5.33 -2.46 8.85
C LEU A 21 -4.23 -3.49 9.11
N CYS A 22 -4.07 -3.85 10.38
CA CYS A 22 -3.12 -4.87 10.80
C CYS A 22 -3.68 -5.65 11.98
N THR A 23 -3.32 -6.93 12.10
CA THR A 23 -3.62 -7.70 13.32
C THR A 23 -2.57 -7.44 14.40
N ASP A 24 -2.98 -7.49 15.66
CA ASP A 24 -2.13 -7.10 16.81
C ASP A 24 -0.82 -7.90 16.90
N ASP A 25 -0.84 -9.16 16.42
CA ASP A 25 0.31 -10.06 16.49
C ASP A 25 1.44 -9.66 15.53
N VAL A 26 1.14 -8.96 14.42
CA VAL A 26 2.15 -8.56 13.41
C VAL A 26 2.94 -7.30 13.83
N PHE A 27 2.40 -6.47 14.74
CA PHE A 27 3.10 -5.27 15.25
C PHE A 27 3.70 -5.41 16.65
N SER A 28 3.49 -6.53 17.34
CA SER A 28 3.90 -6.72 18.74
C SER A 28 5.42 -6.76 19.01
N GLY A 29 6.28 -6.58 17.99
CA GLY A 29 7.74 -6.75 18.14
C GLY A 29 8.68 -5.64 17.63
N ARG A 30 8.25 -4.70 16.77
CA ARG A 30 9.14 -3.64 16.28
C ARG A 30 8.40 -2.32 16.01
N ALA A 31 8.78 -1.32 16.82
CA ALA A 31 8.62 0.11 16.62
C ALA A 31 7.25 0.58 16.09
N THR A 32 6.38 0.95 17.02
CA THR A 32 5.50 2.10 16.79
C THR A 32 6.38 3.26 16.36
N GLY A 33 6.40 3.58 15.06
CA GLY A 33 6.78 4.92 14.63
C GLY A 33 5.95 5.94 15.43
N PRO A 34 6.50 7.12 15.76
CA PRO A 34 5.81 8.10 16.57
C PRO A 34 4.50 8.52 15.88
N GLY A 35 3.37 7.96 16.30
CA GLY A 35 2.05 8.29 15.72
C GLY A 35 1.00 7.17 15.66
N ALA A 36 1.36 5.89 15.85
CA ALA A 36 0.38 4.81 15.83
C ALA A 36 -0.56 4.88 17.05
N ARG A 37 -1.78 5.41 16.86
CA ARG A 37 -2.85 5.39 17.86
C ARG A 37 -3.86 4.31 17.49
N THR A 38 -3.95 3.26 18.31
CA THR A 38 -5.03 2.27 18.20
C THR A 38 -6.37 2.95 18.49
N ILE A 39 -7.26 2.98 17.50
CA ILE A 39 -8.63 3.50 17.66
C ILE A 39 -9.49 2.34 18.16
N ARG A 40 -10.13 2.49 19.33
CA ARG A 40 -10.92 1.41 19.96
C ARG A 40 -12.38 1.33 19.54
N SER A 41 -12.89 2.30 18.77
CA SER A 41 -14.25 2.30 18.25
C SER A 41 -14.21 2.56 16.74
N ILE A 42 -14.18 1.50 15.95
CA ILE A 42 -14.15 1.58 14.49
C ILE A 42 -15.26 0.68 13.97
N THR A 43 -15.95 1.14 12.94
CA THR A 43 -16.86 0.33 12.12
C THR A 43 -16.30 0.32 10.71
N ILE A 44 -16.26 -0.84 10.06
CA ILE A 44 -15.77 -1.00 8.69
C ILE A 44 -16.94 -1.48 7.82
N GLU A 45 -17.23 -0.73 6.77
CA GLU A 45 -18.33 -0.97 5.83
C GLU A 45 -17.78 -0.91 4.40
N GLU A 46 -18.16 -1.86 3.55
CA GLU A 46 -17.78 -1.90 2.14
C GLU A 46 -18.74 -1.01 1.34
N LYS A 47 -18.22 0.02 0.68
CA LYS A 47 -18.99 0.95 -0.17
C LYS A 47 -20.33 1.40 0.44
N PRO A 48 -20.32 2.00 1.64
CA PRO A 48 -21.56 2.43 2.27
C PRO A 48 -22.22 3.55 1.45
N ALA A 49 -23.54 3.46 1.28
CA ALA A 49 -24.30 4.51 0.60
C ALA A 49 -24.22 5.87 1.33
N ALA A 50 -24.04 5.83 2.66
CA ALA A 50 -23.82 6.99 3.52
C ALA A 50 -22.60 6.74 4.42
N PRO A 51 -21.38 7.14 4.00
CA PRO A 51 -20.17 6.94 4.78
C PRO A 51 -20.23 7.63 6.15
N ARG A 52 -19.86 6.92 7.21
CA ARG A 52 -19.83 7.46 8.59
C ARG A 52 -18.63 8.39 8.85
N SER A 53 -17.63 8.35 7.99
CA SER A 53 -16.43 9.17 8.08
C SER A 53 -15.76 9.31 6.72
N ASN A 54 -14.81 10.22 6.62
CA ASN A 54 -13.92 10.34 5.46
C ASN A 54 -12.71 9.39 5.56
N GLY A 55 -12.66 8.43 6.48
CA GLY A 55 -11.54 7.49 6.56
C GLY A 55 -11.60 6.44 5.44
N ALA A 56 -10.50 6.25 4.72
CA ALA A 56 -10.38 5.21 3.71
C ALA A 56 -9.39 4.13 4.19
N VAL A 57 -9.83 2.87 4.09
CA VAL A 57 -8.93 1.72 4.24
C VAL A 57 -8.16 1.58 2.94
N THR A 58 -6.85 1.56 3.05
CA THR A 58 -5.92 1.40 1.92
C THR A 58 -5.79 -0.07 1.52
N GLY A 59 -5.26 -0.31 0.32
CA GLY A 59 -5.06 -1.66 -0.24
C GLY A 59 -3.90 -2.48 0.36
N LEU A 60 -3.43 -2.19 1.58
CA LEU A 60 -2.34 -2.93 2.23
C LEU A 60 -2.79 -3.41 3.61
N TYR A 61 -2.72 -4.72 3.78
CA TYR A 61 -3.25 -5.45 4.93
C TYR A 61 -2.21 -6.42 5.46
N PHE A 62 -2.12 -6.55 6.77
CA PHE A 62 -1.23 -7.49 7.44
C PHE A 62 -2.07 -8.39 8.34
N TYR A 63 -1.93 -9.70 8.18
CA TYR A 63 -2.66 -10.69 8.95
C TYR A 63 -1.72 -11.77 9.49
N ASP A 64 -2.14 -12.37 10.59
CA ASP A 64 -1.58 -13.64 11.06
C ASP A 64 -2.17 -14.83 10.27
N ALA A 65 -1.75 -16.04 10.63
CA ALA A 65 -2.14 -17.26 9.92
C ALA A 65 -3.64 -17.61 10.03
N GLU A 66 -4.40 -17.06 10.99
CA GLU A 66 -5.85 -17.32 11.08
C GLU A 66 -6.63 -16.75 9.90
N VAL A 67 -6.02 -15.85 9.12
CA VAL A 67 -6.63 -15.28 7.91
C VAL A 67 -7.07 -16.35 6.93
N PHE A 68 -6.37 -17.49 6.86
CA PHE A 68 -6.74 -18.57 5.95
C PHE A 68 -8.09 -19.19 6.32
N GLU A 69 -8.34 -19.42 7.60
CA GLU A 69 -9.62 -19.98 8.08
C GLU A 69 -10.74 -18.94 8.01
N ILE A 70 -10.44 -17.68 8.33
CA ILE A 70 -11.40 -16.59 8.22
C ILE A 70 -11.82 -16.41 6.75
N ALA A 71 -10.86 -16.33 5.83
CA ALA A 71 -11.13 -16.15 4.40
C ALA A 71 -11.95 -17.31 3.81
N ARG A 72 -11.74 -18.55 4.26
CA ARG A 72 -12.55 -19.72 3.86
C ARG A 72 -14.01 -19.63 4.30
N ALA A 73 -14.28 -18.95 5.42
CA ALA A 73 -15.62 -18.80 5.95
C ALA A 73 -16.39 -17.61 5.34
N VAL A 74 -15.73 -16.74 4.56
CA VAL A 74 -16.38 -15.60 3.91
C VAL A 74 -17.36 -16.09 2.84
N THR A 75 -18.57 -15.55 2.86
CA THR A 75 -19.61 -15.83 1.87
C THR A 75 -19.67 -14.73 0.81
N PRO A 76 -19.99 -15.03 -0.46
CA PRO A 76 -20.10 -14.02 -1.50
C PRO A 76 -21.12 -12.93 -1.16
N CYS A 77 -20.80 -11.68 -1.45
CA CYS A 77 -21.69 -10.54 -1.30
C CYS A 77 -22.78 -10.53 -2.38
N ALA A 78 -23.67 -9.52 -2.36
CA ALA A 78 -24.71 -9.34 -3.38
C ALA A 78 -24.17 -9.20 -4.82
N ARG A 79 -22.89 -8.85 -4.98
CA ARG A 79 -22.17 -8.76 -6.27
C ARG A 79 -21.49 -10.07 -6.67
N GLY A 80 -21.55 -11.10 -5.83
CA GLY A 80 -20.87 -12.39 -6.05
C GLY A 80 -19.38 -12.38 -5.70
N GLU A 81 -18.90 -11.34 -5.02
CA GLU A 81 -17.49 -11.18 -4.63
C GLU A 81 -17.26 -11.62 -3.18
N LEU A 82 -16.09 -12.18 -2.89
CA LEU A 82 -15.62 -12.39 -1.51
C LEU A 82 -14.91 -11.11 -1.05
N GLU A 83 -15.50 -10.42 -0.08
CA GLU A 83 -15.04 -9.09 0.31
C GLU A 83 -13.93 -9.17 1.37
N ILE A 84 -12.80 -8.49 1.14
CA ILE A 84 -11.76 -8.34 2.15
C ILE A 84 -12.28 -7.61 3.40
N THR A 85 -13.30 -6.76 3.23
CA THR A 85 -13.99 -6.06 4.31
C THR A 85 -14.66 -7.04 5.30
N ASP A 86 -15.11 -8.21 4.86
CA ASP A 86 -15.71 -9.23 5.76
C ASP A 86 -14.63 -9.96 6.58
N VAL A 87 -13.45 -10.18 6.01
CA VAL A 87 -12.26 -10.66 6.76
C VAL A 87 -11.89 -9.65 7.83
N ASN A 88 -11.77 -8.37 7.46
CA ASN A 88 -11.47 -7.29 8.39
C ASN A 88 -12.52 -7.17 9.51
N ARG A 89 -13.81 -7.27 9.17
CA ARG A 89 -14.90 -7.26 10.15
C ARG A 89 -14.76 -8.41 11.14
N THR A 90 -14.41 -9.61 10.69
CA THR A 90 -14.20 -10.76 11.58
C THR A 90 -13.08 -10.51 12.58
N TYR A 91 -11.95 -9.93 12.15
CA TYR A 91 -10.88 -9.54 13.08
C TYR A 91 -11.32 -8.42 14.04
N LEU A 92 -12.10 -7.46 13.57
CA LEU A 92 -12.64 -6.37 14.38
C LEU A 92 -13.60 -6.88 15.46
N GLU A 93 -14.52 -7.78 15.11
CA GLU A 93 -15.45 -8.43 16.03
C GLU A 93 -14.74 -9.27 17.11
N ARG A 94 -13.60 -9.85 16.74
CA ARG A 94 -12.70 -10.57 17.67
C ARG A 94 -11.82 -9.62 18.51
N GLY A 95 -11.88 -8.32 18.29
CA GLY A 95 -11.07 -7.33 18.99
C GLY A 95 -9.57 -7.41 18.68
N ARG A 96 -9.20 -7.97 17.52
CA ARG A 96 -7.81 -8.21 17.08
C ARG A 96 -7.40 -7.39 15.86
N LEU A 97 -8.21 -6.40 15.50
CA LEU A 97 -7.92 -5.48 14.40
C LEU A 97 -7.36 -4.17 14.93
N SER A 98 -6.13 -3.88 14.54
CA SER A 98 -5.45 -2.61 14.77
C SER A 98 -5.49 -1.73 13.52
N VAL A 99 -5.51 -0.42 13.78
CA VAL A 99 -5.58 0.62 12.76
C VAL A 99 -4.43 1.60 12.91
N ALA A 100 -3.63 1.72 11.84
CA ALA A 100 -2.58 2.72 11.73
C ALA A 100 -3.01 3.84 10.79
N LYS A 101 -2.98 5.09 11.25
CA LYS A 101 -3.21 6.25 10.40
C LYS A 101 -1.93 6.64 9.68
N LEU A 102 -1.96 6.80 8.37
CA LEU A 102 -0.90 7.51 7.66
C LEU A 102 -1.14 9.01 7.79
N GLY A 103 -0.09 9.74 8.18
CA GLY A 103 -0.13 11.20 8.24
C GLY A 103 -0.12 11.84 6.84
N ARG A 104 -0.28 13.17 6.81
CA ARG A 104 -0.26 14.00 5.60
C ARG A 104 1.01 13.92 4.75
N GLY A 105 2.07 13.27 5.23
CA GLY A 105 3.31 13.04 4.48
C GLY A 105 3.27 11.84 3.53
N PHE A 106 2.18 11.06 3.54
CA PHE A 106 2.00 9.91 2.65
C PHE A 106 1.06 10.26 1.51
N ALA A 107 1.41 9.81 0.30
CA ALA A 107 0.51 9.78 -0.83
C ALA A 107 0.06 8.34 -1.06
N TRP A 108 -1.25 8.14 -1.21
CA TRP A 108 -1.83 6.88 -1.66
C TRP A 108 -2.65 7.15 -2.90
N LEU A 109 -2.28 6.49 -3.98
CA LEU A 109 -2.81 6.70 -5.31
C LEU A 109 -3.40 5.37 -5.77
N ASP A 110 -4.69 5.37 -6.02
CA ASP A 110 -5.36 4.26 -6.71
C ASP A 110 -5.37 4.55 -8.21
N THR A 111 -5.05 3.56 -9.03
CA THR A 111 -4.98 3.70 -10.49
C THR A 111 -6.16 3.01 -11.18
N GLY A 112 -7.34 3.02 -10.54
CA GLY A 112 -8.54 2.34 -10.99
C GLY A 112 -9.22 2.96 -12.22
N THR A 113 -8.88 4.20 -12.58
CA THR A 113 -9.35 4.88 -13.81
C THR A 113 -8.19 5.41 -14.66
N PRO A 114 -8.37 5.58 -15.98
CA PRO A 114 -7.34 6.19 -16.85
C PRO A 114 -6.84 7.55 -16.34
N GLU A 115 -7.73 8.39 -15.81
CA GLU A 115 -7.39 9.69 -15.25
C GLU A 115 -6.52 9.55 -13.98
N SER A 116 -6.92 8.69 -13.04
CA SER A 116 -6.15 8.44 -11.82
C SER A 116 -4.78 7.81 -12.09
N LEU A 117 -4.68 6.97 -13.13
CA LEU A 117 -3.40 6.42 -13.59
C LEU A 117 -2.48 7.53 -14.12
N LEU A 118 -3.01 8.46 -14.90
CA LEU A 118 -2.23 9.59 -15.41
C LEU A 118 -1.73 10.47 -14.26
N GLU A 119 -2.61 10.83 -13.31
CA GLU A 119 -2.25 11.59 -12.12
C GLU A 119 -1.14 10.90 -11.32
N ALA A 120 -1.22 9.58 -11.13
CA ALA A 120 -0.20 8.82 -10.43
C ALA A 120 1.15 8.82 -11.18
N CYS A 121 1.12 8.65 -12.50
CA CYS A 121 2.31 8.75 -13.34
C CYS A 121 2.98 10.13 -13.23
N GLU A 122 2.17 11.20 -13.24
CA GLU A 122 2.67 12.57 -13.14
C GLU A 122 3.27 12.86 -11.77
N PHE A 123 2.63 12.36 -10.70
CA PHE A 123 3.13 12.48 -9.34
C PHE A 123 4.51 11.82 -9.18
N VAL A 124 4.64 10.55 -9.60
CA VAL A 124 5.93 9.82 -9.56
C VAL A 124 6.98 10.54 -10.38
N ARG A 125 6.66 10.93 -11.63
CA ARG A 125 7.58 11.64 -12.52
C ARG A 125 8.09 12.94 -11.90
N ALA A 126 7.21 13.71 -11.24
CA ALA A 126 7.58 14.98 -10.61
C ALA A 126 8.55 14.77 -9.43
N LEU A 127 8.34 13.73 -8.63
CA LEU A 127 9.21 13.40 -7.50
C LEU A 127 10.59 12.93 -7.97
N GLU A 128 10.64 11.96 -8.89
CA GLU A 128 11.90 11.39 -9.39
C GLU A 128 12.77 12.46 -10.06
N LYS A 129 12.16 13.35 -10.85
CA LYS A 129 12.87 14.43 -11.55
C LYS A 129 13.54 15.42 -10.59
N ARG A 130 13.01 15.61 -9.38
CA ARG A 130 13.48 16.60 -8.43
C ARG A 130 14.45 16.04 -7.39
N GLN A 131 14.25 14.80 -6.97
CA GLN A 131 14.99 14.25 -5.82
C GLN A 131 16.13 13.30 -6.21
N GLY A 132 16.26 12.92 -7.48
CA GLY A 132 17.39 12.12 -7.96
C GLY A 132 17.32 10.63 -7.61
N TYR A 133 16.31 10.19 -6.85
CA TYR A 133 16.01 8.78 -6.59
C TYR A 133 14.86 8.26 -7.46
N ARG A 134 14.75 6.93 -7.55
CA ARG A 134 13.64 6.23 -8.20
C ARG A 134 12.65 5.69 -7.18
N ILE A 135 11.36 5.80 -7.48
CA ILE A 135 10.30 5.23 -6.64
C ILE A 135 10.09 3.78 -7.07
N ALA A 136 10.06 2.86 -6.10
CA ALA A 136 9.85 1.42 -6.33
C ALA A 136 10.88 0.76 -7.27
N CYS A 137 12.14 1.21 -7.23
CA CYS A 137 13.26 0.51 -7.87
C CYS A 137 13.58 -0.78 -7.12
N LEU A 138 13.25 -1.93 -7.73
CA LEU A 138 13.35 -3.22 -7.05
C LEU A 138 14.80 -3.63 -6.76
N GLU A 139 15.71 -3.33 -7.68
CA GLU A 139 17.12 -3.65 -7.57
C GLU A 139 17.78 -2.84 -6.45
N GLU A 140 17.45 -1.55 -6.33
CA GLU A 140 17.91 -0.71 -5.22
C GLU A 140 17.35 -1.20 -3.88
N VAL A 141 16.06 -1.53 -3.81
CA VAL A 141 15.46 -2.08 -2.59
C VAL A 141 16.16 -3.38 -2.19
N ALA A 142 16.38 -4.29 -3.15
CA ALA A 142 17.09 -5.55 -2.90
C ALA A 142 18.52 -5.31 -2.41
N PHE A 143 19.23 -4.35 -3.01
CA PHE A 143 20.59 -3.99 -2.60
C PHE A 143 20.62 -3.39 -1.18
N GLN A 144 19.73 -2.43 -0.88
CA GLN A 144 19.62 -1.82 0.46
C GLN A 144 19.21 -2.82 1.54
N MET A 145 18.39 -3.81 1.20
CA MET A 145 18.00 -4.91 2.08
C MET A 145 19.09 -5.98 2.22
N GLY A 146 20.18 -5.90 1.45
CA GLY A 146 21.28 -6.86 1.47
C GLY A 146 20.94 -8.20 0.79
N TRP A 147 19.92 -8.23 -0.07
CA TRP A 147 19.56 -9.43 -0.84
C TRP A 147 20.48 -9.66 -2.04
N ILE A 148 21.07 -8.59 -2.57
CA ILE A 148 22.07 -8.61 -3.63
C ILE A 148 23.27 -7.73 -3.25
N CYS A 149 24.44 -8.02 -3.82
CA CYS A 149 25.64 -7.21 -3.59
C CYS A 149 25.83 -6.11 -4.66
N ALA A 150 26.84 -5.27 -4.49
CA ALA A 150 27.14 -4.19 -5.43
C ALA A 150 27.51 -4.71 -6.83
N ASP A 151 28.19 -5.86 -6.91
CA ASP A 151 28.56 -6.49 -8.18
C ASP A 151 27.32 -7.01 -8.92
N ASP A 152 26.33 -7.55 -8.20
CA ASP A 152 25.04 -7.94 -8.78
C ASP A 152 24.29 -6.73 -9.33
N LEU A 153 24.25 -5.64 -8.56
CA LEU A 153 23.58 -4.42 -8.98
C LEU A 153 24.27 -3.78 -10.21
N ALA A 154 25.60 -3.79 -10.26
CA ALA A 154 26.37 -3.32 -11.40
C ALA A 154 26.09 -4.15 -12.66
N ARG A 155 26.03 -5.48 -12.53
CA ARG A 155 25.67 -6.37 -13.66
C ARG A 155 24.27 -6.09 -14.19
N LEU A 156 23.29 -5.89 -13.31
CA LEU A 156 21.92 -5.50 -13.72
C LEU A 156 21.92 -4.13 -14.41
N ALA A 157 22.73 -3.19 -13.93
CA ALA A 157 22.87 -1.88 -14.56
C ALA A 157 23.43 -1.97 -15.98
N ASP A 158 24.40 -2.84 -16.22
CA ASP A 158 25.04 -3.05 -17.52
C ASP A 158 24.06 -3.58 -18.58
N ASP A 159 23.18 -4.51 -18.21
CA ASP A 159 22.11 -5.02 -19.08
C ASP A 159 21.17 -3.90 -19.57
N MET A 160 21.11 -2.80 -18.82
CA MET A 160 20.22 -1.66 -19.04
C MET A 160 20.96 -0.34 -19.32
N VAL A 161 22.26 -0.36 -19.61
CA VAL A 161 23.16 0.81 -19.61
C VAL A 161 22.70 1.96 -20.51
N LYS A 162 22.02 1.65 -21.61
CA LYS A 162 21.51 2.65 -22.57
C LYS A 162 20.33 3.45 -22.00
N SER A 163 19.63 2.91 -21.01
CA SER A 163 18.46 3.54 -20.40
C SER A 163 18.83 4.49 -19.26
N ALA A 164 17.92 5.43 -18.95
CA ALA A 164 18.05 6.26 -17.75
C ALA A 164 17.93 5.44 -16.45
N TYR A 165 17.36 4.23 -16.52
CA TYR A 165 17.23 3.32 -15.39
C TYR A 165 18.56 2.61 -15.10
N GLY A 166 19.21 2.02 -16.11
CA GLY A 166 20.53 1.39 -15.95
C GLY A 166 21.60 2.38 -15.47
N ARG A 167 21.59 3.61 -15.99
CA ARG A 167 22.48 4.67 -15.47
C ARG A 167 22.23 5.00 -13.99
N TYR A 168 20.97 4.96 -13.55
CA TYR A 168 20.61 5.13 -12.15
C TYR A 168 21.15 3.97 -11.29
N LEU A 169 20.93 2.72 -11.71
CA LEU A 169 21.45 1.55 -11.00
C LEU A 169 22.99 1.57 -10.89
N ALA A 170 23.69 1.94 -11.96
CA ALA A 170 25.15 2.08 -11.95
C ALA A 170 25.61 3.14 -10.93
N HIS A 171 24.87 4.25 -10.82
CA HIS A 171 25.14 5.29 -9.83
C HIS A 171 24.98 4.78 -8.40
N VAL A 172 23.90 4.05 -8.12
CA VAL A 172 23.65 3.44 -6.80
C VAL A 172 24.71 2.39 -6.47
N ALA A 173 25.08 1.52 -7.41
CA ALA A 173 26.13 0.51 -7.22
C ALA A 173 27.49 1.12 -6.89
N ALA A 174 27.79 2.30 -7.42
CA ALA A 174 29.01 3.06 -7.13
C ALA A 174 28.97 3.81 -5.77
N GLY A 175 27.91 3.65 -4.99
CA GLY A 175 27.74 4.31 -3.67
C GLY A 175 27.09 5.69 -3.74
N GLY A 176 26.50 6.06 -4.88
CA GLY A 176 25.65 7.25 -4.99
C GLY A 176 24.39 7.14 -4.12
N ARG A 177 24.00 8.25 -3.49
CA ARG A 177 22.75 8.39 -2.72
C ARG A 177 21.88 9.46 -3.34
#